data_AF-A0AA91JUD6-F1
#
_entry.id   AF-A0AA91JUD6-F1
#
_cell.length_a   1.000
_cell.length_b   1.000
_cell.length_c   1.000
_cell.angle_alpha   90.00
_cell.angle_beta   90.00
_cell.angle_gamma   90.00
#
_symmetry.space_group_name_H-M   'P 1'
#
loop_
_entity.id
_entity.type
_entity.pdbx_description
1 polymer ?
#
loop_
_entity_poly.entity_id
_entity_poly.type
_entity_poly.pdbx_seq_one_letter_code
_entity_poly.pdbx_strand_id
1 'polypeptide(L)'
;MYYGKYQEYKSFINIPPEIIDRKDIKKYISDDDGKNSKYLAVKELGIRCQFQNQEVGHIGVIDLPGFGDTILDTELLIKTLKQDIDFILFVRKPDSDGDDWKKSDREIYEIACRALEGFPINECSFMVLNYRKSEEKDNFKTCQRFKRTIDLQEIKVSQAVIADCSDVEEVQKHILKPVLENLTQNIHFVSEKYLESQDEVLVNLQREINEQLEKAIHLLENYSEPGERGFSHWFKEQFWKPLNGKMIDRQQELLTQQTEPHNEFSKKVDEVVKSCQTDDEGNPLSKKIIGFYNRHKSYKVAYYLCVSELRNEFVKKMNLLAQALIESERDLQLSVVKILSNDGNLKELTTHEGIEFLNEIEKQLPPNTDQLREAFQEIQKSSYASGDIILGWIGDPLAQLLPDQQIDPISEQYLNDIISKQSNQHQTLASNNQDDENSQLENSTDTPIDAPAIGSEEELNQTLASNNQDDENSQLESSTDTPIDALATGLKKELIQKIQNKIDFLRNKFVEECKKKLQTKLNYPNEQAFTKFDKFMTLAFGGEDIETEWHEFCEKKEIQDKLWHGAKQKKENQKVEEDWKTLVHDVITANRKDVLRLLKKQT
;
A
#
# COMPACT_ATOMS: atom_id res chain seq x y z
N MET A 1 -15.87 52.57 45.57
CA MET A 1 -16.35 53.92 45.22
C MET A 1 -17.10 53.94 43.88
N TYR A 2 -16.50 53.46 42.77
CA TYR A 2 -17.12 53.42 41.44
C TYR A 2 -18.48 52.71 41.35
N TYR A 3 -18.63 51.52 41.94
CA TYR A 3 -19.84 50.70 41.78
C TYR A 3 -21.08 51.32 42.47
N GLY A 4 -20.88 52.02 43.59
CA GLY A 4 -21.98 52.60 44.38
C GLY A 4 -22.63 53.83 43.75
N LYS A 5 -21.90 54.55 42.88
CA LYS A 5 -22.35 55.78 42.20
C LYS A 5 -22.65 55.57 40.71
N TYR A 6 -22.62 54.32 40.21
CA TYR A 6 -22.71 54.01 38.78
C TYR A 6 -23.93 54.62 38.09
N GLN A 7 -25.10 54.57 38.73
CA GLN A 7 -26.33 55.15 38.16
C GLN A 7 -26.24 56.66 37.93
N GLU A 8 -25.39 57.36 38.69
CA GLU A 8 -25.25 58.81 38.62
C GLU A 8 -24.35 59.27 37.47
N TYR A 9 -23.43 58.41 37.00
CA TYR A 9 -22.48 58.77 35.95
C TYR A 9 -22.55 57.90 34.69
N LYS A 10 -23.35 56.81 34.68
CA LYS A 10 -23.52 55.90 33.54
C LYS A 10 -23.85 56.61 32.22
N SER A 11 -24.66 57.68 32.28
CA SER A 11 -25.03 58.47 31.09
C SER A 11 -23.87 59.21 30.44
N PHE A 12 -22.74 59.32 31.12
CA PHE A 12 -21.52 59.98 30.63
C PHE A 12 -20.47 58.97 30.14
N ILE A 13 -20.75 57.66 30.15
CA ILE A 13 -19.83 56.63 29.67
C ILE A 13 -20.05 56.41 28.16
N ASN A 14 -18.96 56.27 27.39
CA ASN A 14 -18.97 56.02 25.94
C ASN A 14 -19.67 57.10 25.08
N ILE A 15 -19.76 58.33 25.59
CA ILE A 15 -20.23 59.48 24.81
C ILE A 15 -19.07 60.12 24.02
N PRO A 16 -19.34 60.85 22.92
CA PRO A 16 -18.33 61.65 22.22
C PRO A 16 -17.68 62.70 23.15
N PRO A 17 -16.44 63.14 22.87
CA PRO A 17 -15.79 64.18 23.66
C PRO A 17 -16.62 65.47 23.74
N GLU A 18 -16.81 65.98 24.95
CA GLU A 18 -17.55 67.22 25.23
C GLU A 18 -16.55 68.39 25.38
N ILE A 19 -16.82 69.53 24.73
CA ILE A 19 -16.07 70.77 24.94
C ILE A 19 -16.76 71.56 26.04
N ILE A 20 -16.02 71.86 27.12
CA ILE A 20 -16.54 72.55 28.31
C ILE A 20 -15.86 73.90 28.53
N ASP A 21 -16.53 74.81 29.24
CA ASP A 21 -15.93 76.08 29.68
C ASP A 21 -14.92 75.84 30.81
N ARG A 22 -13.89 76.71 30.91
CA ARG A 22 -12.88 76.66 31.97
C ARG A 22 -13.50 76.64 33.36
N LYS A 23 -14.60 77.35 33.56
CA LYS A 23 -15.30 77.42 34.86
C LYS A 23 -15.88 76.07 35.29
N ASP A 24 -16.21 75.22 34.33
CA ASP A 24 -16.84 73.92 34.58
C ASP A 24 -15.82 72.79 34.76
N ILE A 25 -14.53 73.02 34.48
CA ILE A 25 -13.47 71.98 34.57
C ILE A 25 -13.50 71.27 35.92
N LYS A 26 -13.57 72.00 37.04
CA LYS A 26 -13.59 71.41 38.39
C LYS A 26 -14.69 70.37 38.58
N LYS A 27 -15.86 70.59 37.97
CA LYS A 27 -17.01 69.66 38.00
C LYS A 27 -16.70 68.31 37.35
N TYR A 28 -15.69 68.22 36.52
CA TYR A 28 -15.32 66.99 35.82
C TYR A 28 -14.04 66.33 36.37
N ILE A 29 -13.32 66.99 37.29
CA ILE A 29 -12.03 66.48 37.79
C ILE A 29 -11.95 66.32 39.31
N SER A 30 -12.83 66.93 40.11
CA SER A 30 -12.78 66.84 41.56
C SER A 30 -14.13 66.49 42.22
N ASP A 31 -14.03 65.83 43.38
CA ASP A 31 -15.15 65.54 44.28
C ASP A 31 -15.23 66.62 45.37
N ASP A 32 -15.53 67.87 44.98
CA ASP A 32 -15.48 69.02 45.89
C ASP A 32 -16.54 68.96 47.02
N ASP A 33 -17.64 68.19 46.87
CA ASP A 33 -18.80 68.20 47.80
C ASP A 33 -19.47 66.83 48.04
N GLY A 34 -18.93 65.71 47.55
CA GLY A 34 -19.53 64.37 47.66
C GLY A 34 -20.78 64.14 46.79
N LYS A 35 -21.36 65.22 46.23
CA LYS A 35 -22.56 65.25 45.38
C LYS A 35 -22.29 65.16 43.88
N ASN A 36 -21.03 65.22 43.47
CA ASN A 36 -20.66 65.24 42.06
C ASN A 36 -20.04 63.91 41.66
N SER A 37 -20.71 63.15 40.80
CA SER A 37 -20.22 61.84 40.34
C SER A 37 -19.70 61.84 38.90
N LYS A 38 -19.72 63.01 38.24
CA LYS A 38 -19.32 63.15 36.84
C LYS A 38 -17.85 62.80 36.57
N TYR A 39 -16.97 63.13 37.52
CA TYR A 39 -15.54 62.85 37.39
C TYR A 39 -15.22 61.35 37.22
N LEU A 40 -16.09 60.47 37.73
CA LEU A 40 -15.94 59.01 37.61
C LEU A 40 -16.15 58.49 36.18
N ALA A 41 -16.74 59.28 35.29
CA ALA A 41 -16.94 58.93 33.88
C ALA A 41 -15.90 59.57 32.95
N VAL A 42 -15.00 60.41 33.47
CA VAL A 42 -14.00 61.12 32.66
C VAL A 42 -12.81 60.21 32.41
N LYS A 43 -12.60 59.86 31.14
CA LYS A 43 -11.44 59.07 30.71
C LYS A 43 -10.19 59.93 30.53
N GLU A 44 -10.34 61.12 29.98
CA GLU A 44 -9.25 62.04 29.63
C GLU A 44 -9.79 63.48 29.60
N LEU A 45 -9.00 64.44 30.06
CA LEU A 45 -9.27 65.86 29.93
C LEU A 45 -8.13 66.53 29.14
N GLY A 46 -8.42 67.00 27.93
CA GLY A 46 -7.48 67.79 27.14
C GLY A 46 -7.69 69.29 27.33
N ILE A 47 -6.70 70.00 27.86
CA ILE A 47 -6.72 71.47 27.97
C ILE A 47 -5.85 72.05 26.85
N ARG A 48 -6.45 72.87 25.99
CA ARG A 48 -5.73 73.62 24.95
C ARG A 48 -5.80 75.11 25.26
N CYS A 49 -4.65 75.73 25.45
CA CYS A 49 -4.53 77.16 25.68
C CYS A 49 -3.35 77.72 24.87
N GLN A 50 -3.35 79.03 24.62
CA GLN A 50 -2.20 79.71 24.05
C GLN A 50 -1.10 79.80 25.09
N PHE A 51 0.11 79.37 24.71
CA PHE A 51 1.29 79.51 25.54
C PHE A 51 1.77 80.97 25.52
N GLN A 52 2.21 81.49 26.67
CA GLN A 52 2.58 82.91 26.80
C GLN A 52 3.83 83.28 25.98
N ASN A 53 4.70 82.31 25.68
CA ASN A 53 5.87 82.49 24.82
C ASN A 53 5.54 82.05 23.39
N GLN A 54 5.38 83.01 22.46
CA GLN A 54 5.02 82.73 21.06
C GLN A 54 6.14 82.08 20.23
N GLU A 55 7.38 82.10 20.72
CA GLU A 55 8.55 81.49 20.05
C GLU A 55 8.65 79.97 20.27
N VAL A 56 7.75 79.41 21.08
CA VAL A 56 7.75 78.00 21.43
C VAL A 56 6.69 77.27 20.60
N GLY A 57 7.04 76.11 20.03
CA GLY A 57 6.12 75.26 19.27
C GLY A 57 4.98 74.67 20.11
N HIS A 58 4.28 73.68 19.56
CA HIS A 58 3.23 72.99 20.31
C HIS A 58 3.83 72.17 21.46
N ILE A 59 3.56 72.57 22.71
CA ILE A 59 3.90 71.79 23.90
C ILE A 59 2.63 71.13 24.44
N GLY A 60 2.72 69.83 24.70
CA GLY A 60 1.77 69.10 25.54
C GLY A 60 2.34 68.93 26.94
N VAL A 61 1.50 69.10 27.96
CA VAL A 61 1.81 68.67 29.32
C VAL A 61 0.79 67.61 29.69
N ILE A 62 1.29 66.44 30.06
CA ILE A 62 0.45 65.32 30.49
C ILE A 62 0.56 65.24 32.00
N ASP A 63 -0.54 65.55 32.69
CA ASP A 63 -0.63 65.37 34.13
C ASP A 63 -1.02 63.93 34.44
N LEU A 64 -0.31 63.31 35.38
CA LEU A 64 -0.46 61.91 35.74
C LEU A 64 -0.97 61.81 37.17
N PRO A 65 -1.89 60.87 37.49
CA PRO A 65 -2.37 60.67 38.85
C PRO A 65 -1.20 60.42 39.83
N GLY A 66 -1.23 61.08 40.99
CA GLY A 66 -0.22 60.87 42.03
C GLY A 66 -0.34 59.50 42.71
N PHE A 67 0.78 58.85 43.03
CA PHE A 67 0.85 57.51 43.63
C PHE A 67 0.37 57.38 45.10
N GLY A 68 -0.38 58.36 45.61
CA GLY A 68 -0.83 58.40 47.01
C GLY A 68 -2.11 57.60 47.29
N ASP A 69 -3.01 57.44 46.31
CA ASP A 69 -4.41 57.08 46.59
C ASP A 69 -4.96 55.86 45.87
N THR A 70 -4.20 55.13 45.03
CA THR A 70 -4.72 53.88 44.46
C THR A 70 -3.62 52.97 43.90
N ILE A 71 -3.74 51.67 44.20
CA ILE A 71 -2.89 50.58 43.69
C ILE A 71 -3.12 50.31 42.18
N LEU A 72 -4.07 51.00 41.55
CA LEU A 72 -4.15 51.21 40.11
C LEU A 72 -3.49 52.57 39.87
N ASP A 73 -2.34 52.70 39.22
CA ASP A 73 -2.31 52.57 37.77
C ASP A 73 -0.87 52.53 37.22
N THR A 74 -0.03 51.63 37.73
CA THR A 74 1.33 51.41 37.21
C THR A 74 1.31 51.11 35.69
N GLU A 75 0.28 50.41 35.21
CA GLU A 75 0.06 50.15 33.79
C GLU A 75 -0.29 51.42 33.01
N LEU A 76 -1.15 52.30 33.52
CA LEU A 76 -1.42 53.59 32.87
C LEU A 76 -0.18 54.48 32.86
N LEU A 77 0.59 54.52 33.96
CA LEU A 77 1.86 55.25 33.98
C LEU A 77 2.80 54.70 32.90
N ILE A 78 3.03 53.39 32.85
CA ILE A 78 3.89 52.77 31.82
C ILE A 78 3.35 53.07 30.41
N LYS A 79 2.05 52.95 30.20
CA LYS A 79 1.42 53.18 28.90
C LYS A 79 1.56 54.63 28.45
N THR A 80 1.34 55.59 29.33
CA THR A 80 1.44 57.02 29.01
C THR A 80 2.89 57.44 28.84
N LEU A 81 3.81 56.91 29.65
CA LEU A 81 5.24 57.15 29.46
C LEU A 81 5.72 56.66 28.09
N LYS A 82 5.19 55.54 27.58
CA LYS A 82 5.51 55.02 26.25
C LYS A 82 4.99 55.86 25.06
N GLN A 83 4.24 56.94 25.27
CA GLN A 83 3.64 57.77 24.21
C GLN A 83 4.50 58.98 23.80
N ASP A 84 5.77 58.75 23.40
CA ASP A 84 6.69 59.78 22.92
C ASP A 84 6.87 60.96 23.91
N ILE A 85 7.28 60.67 25.15
CA ILE A 85 7.63 61.70 26.13
C ILE A 85 9.05 62.21 25.90
N ASP A 86 9.19 63.52 25.68
CA ASP A 86 10.49 64.18 25.52
C ASP A 86 11.12 64.64 26.86
N PHE A 87 10.30 64.84 27.90
CA PHE A 87 10.75 65.36 29.20
C PHE A 87 9.85 64.96 30.36
N ILE A 88 10.43 64.72 31.53
CA ILE A 88 9.68 64.32 32.73
C ILE A 88 9.87 65.33 33.86
N LEU A 89 8.77 65.73 34.50
CA LEU A 89 8.77 66.54 35.71
C LEU A 89 8.31 65.71 36.90
N PHE A 90 9.22 65.39 37.81
CA PHE A 90 8.88 64.80 39.10
C PHE A 90 8.55 65.93 40.07
N VAL A 91 7.29 66.04 40.50
CA VAL A 91 6.84 67.11 41.41
C VAL A 91 6.59 66.55 42.80
N ARG A 92 7.28 67.09 43.81
CA ARG A 92 7.09 66.73 45.23
C ARG A 92 6.85 67.99 46.05
N LYS A 93 5.83 67.97 46.92
CA LYS A 93 5.62 69.01 47.95
C LYS A 93 6.01 68.46 49.33
N PRO A 94 7.20 68.79 49.86
CA PRO A 94 7.57 68.37 51.20
C PRO A 94 6.74 69.06 52.28
N ASP A 95 6.45 68.38 53.38
CA ASP A 95 5.74 68.99 54.51
C ASP A 95 6.67 69.83 55.41
N SER A 96 6.10 70.85 56.05
CA SER A 96 6.83 71.76 56.93
C SER A 96 7.30 71.10 58.23
N ASP A 97 6.60 70.06 58.67
CA ASP A 97 6.72 69.47 60.02
C ASP A 97 7.61 68.22 60.05
N GLY A 98 8.74 68.25 59.33
CA GLY A 98 9.73 67.17 59.36
C GLY A 98 9.47 65.99 58.41
N ASP A 99 9.25 66.26 57.13
CA ASP A 99 9.11 65.23 56.07
C ASP A 99 10.47 64.69 55.59
N ASP A 100 10.53 63.47 55.04
CA ASP A 100 11.75 62.93 54.42
C ASP A 100 11.40 62.10 53.19
N TRP A 101 12.40 61.70 52.41
CA TRP A 101 12.21 60.84 51.25
C TRP A 101 11.53 59.54 51.65
N LYS A 102 10.44 59.21 50.95
CA LYS A 102 9.65 58.00 51.19
C LYS A 102 10.02 56.93 50.18
N LYS A 103 9.73 55.66 50.51
CA LYS A 103 9.90 54.54 49.57
C LYS A 103 9.13 54.77 48.28
N SER A 104 7.92 55.32 48.37
CA SER A 104 7.08 55.68 47.22
C SER A 104 7.76 56.67 46.27
N ASP A 105 8.56 57.61 46.78
CA ASP A 105 9.25 58.59 45.93
C ASP A 105 10.29 57.90 45.03
N ARG A 106 11.00 56.88 45.55
CA ARG A 106 11.94 56.05 44.76
C ARG A 106 11.22 55.11 43.81
N GLU A 107 10.14 54.48 44.25
CA GLU A 107 9.38 53.53 43.43
C GLU A 107 8.81 54.20 42.17
N ILE A 108 8.31 55.44 42.27
CA ILE A 108 7.81 56.21 41.11
C ILE A 108 8.94 56.42 40.09
N TYR A 109 10.12 56.81 40.56
CA TYR A 109 11.29 57.02 39.70
C TYR A 109 11.74 55.70 39.04
N GLU A 110 11.82 54.61 39.79
CA GLU A 110 12.16 53.28 39.26
C GLU A 110 11.13 52.75 38.25
N ILE A 111 9.85 53.01 38.46
CA ILE A 111 8.80 52.67 37.48
C ILE A 111 9.00 53.46 36.20
N ALA A 112 9.30 54.76 36.28
CA ALA A 112 9.57 55.58 35.11
C ALA A 112 10.79 55.04 34.34
N CYS A 113 11.89 54.71 35.02
CA CYS A 113 13.09 54.11 34.42
C CYS A 113 12.79 52.79 33.70
N ARG A 114 11.94 51.93 34.27
CA ARG A 114 11.55 50.66 33.64
C ARG A 114 10.58 50.85 32.47
N ALA A 115 9.69 51.84 32.55
CA ALA A 115 8.73 52.12 31.49
C ALA A 115 9.41 52.64 30.22
N LEU A 116 10.47 53.42 30.41
CA LEU A 116 11.24 54.12 29.39
C LEU A 116 12.62 53.50 29.21
N GLU A 117 12.67 52.18 29.04
CA GLU A 117 13.91 51.44 28.82
C GLU A 117 14.70 52.03 27.64
N GLY A 118 15.93 52.49 27.88
CA GLY A 118 16.79 53.14 26.87
C GLY A 118 16.66 54.67 26.78
N PHE A 119 15.64 55.29 27.40
CA PHE A 119 15.51 56.76 27.45
C PHE A 119 16.42 57.36 28.54
N PRO A 120 17.16 58.45 28.26
CA PRO A 120 18.05 59.08 29.23
C PRO A 120 17.29 59.95 30.26
N ILE A 121 16.51 59.32 31.14
CA ILE A 121 15.71 60.02 32.18
C ILE A 121 16.59 60.97 33.01
N ASN A 122 17.81 60.56 33.35
CA ASN A 122 18.75 61.37 34.12
C ASN A 122 19.17 62.68 33.43
N GLU A 123 18.98 62.78 32.12
CA GLU A 123 19.32 63.98 31.34
C GLU A 123 18.06 64.77 30.93
N CYS A 124 16.91 64.10 30.86
CA CYS A 124 15.63 64.68 30.43
C CYS A 124 14.55 64.65 31.50
N SER A 125 14.94 64.87 32.75
CA SER A 125 13.99 65.03 33.83
C SER A 125 14.45 66.03 34.87
N PHE A 126 13.49 66.72 35.50
CA PHE A 126 13.73 67.55 36.68
C PHE A 126 12.96 67.03 37.89
N MET A 127 13.53 67.29 39.08
CA MET A 127 12.81 67.23 40.35
C MET A 127 12.37 68.65 40.75
N VAL A 128 11.06 68.88 40.82
CA VAL A 128 10.44 70.12 41.28
C VAL A 128 10.00 69.94 42.74
N LEU A 129 10.65 70.67 43.63
CA LEU A 129 10.32 70.74 45.05
C LEU A 129 9.41 71.95 45.29
N ASN A 130 8.12 71.70 45.42
CA ASN A 130 7.10 72.74 45.52
C ASN A 130 7.18 73.46 46.88
N TYR A 131 7.66 74.70 46.83
CA TYR A 131 7.76 75.63 47.95
C TYR A 131 6.39 76.28 48.20
N ARG A 132 6.03 76.51 49.46
CA ARG A 132 4.86 77.30 49.79
C ARG A 132 5.17 78.19 50.98
N LYS A 133 4.99 79.50 50.79
CA LYS A 133 5.07 80.48 51.87
C LYS A 133 3.69 80.64 52.52
N SER A 134 3.57 80.27 53.80
CA SER A 134 2.40 80.60 54.61
C SER A 134 2.84 81.16 55.96
N GLU A 135 1.97 81.94 56.61
CA GLU A 135 2.28 82.60 57.90
C GLU A 135 2.53 81.60 59.05
N GLU A 136 1.99 80.37 58.95
CA GLU A 136 2.10 79.33 59.99
C GLU A 136 3.05 78.18 59.62
N LYS A 137 3.29 77.92 58.32
CA LYS A 137 4.06 76.78 57.82
C LYS A 137 4.88 77.15 56.58
N ASP A 138 6.20 77.32 56.76
CA ASP A 138 7.18 77.52 55.68
C ASP A 138 7.97 76.21 55.47
N ASN A 139 7.89 75.62 54.28
CA ASN A 139 8.56 74.36 53.95
C ASN A 139 9.91 74.53 53.22
N PHE A 140 10.46 75.74 53.10
CA PHE A 140 11.68 76.01 52.33
C PHE A 140 12.89 75.24 52.84
N LYS A 141 13.09 75.19 54.17
CA LYS A 141 14.20 74.43 54.79
C LYS A 141 14.11 72.94 54.48
N THR A 142 12.90 72.39 54.44
CA THR A 142 12.66 71.00 54.04
C THR A 142 12.98 70.81 52.55
N CYS A 143 12.54 71.70 51.67
CA CYS A 143 12.88 71.64 50.24
C CYS A 143 14.39 71.68 50.00
N GLN A 144 15.13 72.53 50.72
CA GLN A 144 16.60 72.53 50.64
C GLN A 144 17.22 71.21 51.10
N ARG A 145 16.68 70.56 52.14
CA ARG A 145 17.13 69.25 52.58
C ARG A 145 16.93 68.22 51.48
N PHE A 146 15.72 68.11 50.93
CA PHE A 146 15.41 67.18 49.83
C PHE A 146 16.35 67.39 48.64
N LYS A 147 16.58 68.64 48.24
CA LYS A 147 17.51 68.98 47.14
C LYS A 147 18.94 68.50 47.41
N ARG A 148 19.42 68.54 48.66
CA ARG A 148 20.77 68.07 49.03
C ARG A 148 20.88 66.56 49.16
N THR A 149 19.78 65.87 49.46
CA THR A 149 19.77 64.43 49.76
C THR A 149 19.22 63.57 48.63
N ILE A 150 18.79 64.16 47.51
CA ILE A 150 18.21 63.44 46.36
C ILE A 150 19.15 62.35 45.80
N ASP A 151 20.44 62.67 45.64
CA ASP A 151 21.42 61.73 45.10
C ASP A 151 21.64 60.51 46.01
N LEU A 152 21.45 60.67 47.33
CA LEU A 152 21.53 59.58 48.31
C LEU A 152 20.35 58.59 48.17
N GLN A 153 19.30 58.96 47.45
CA GLN A 153 18.14 58.11 47.18
C GLN A 153 18.22 57.40 45.83
N GLU A 154 19.36 57.49 45.13
CA GLU A 154 19.56 56.94 43.78
C GLU A 154 18.63 57.53 42.72
N ILE A 155 17.95 58.63 43.03
CA ILE A 155 17.12 59.40 42.10
C ILE A 155 18.05 60.31 41.30
N LYS A 156 18.25 60.02 40.02
CA LYS A 156 19.12 60.80 39.12
C LYS A 156 18.29 61.60 38.15
N VAL A 157 18.28 62.92 38.34
CA VAL A 157 17.58 63.87 37.47
C VAL A 157 18.58 64.92 36.99
N SER A 158 18.28 65.58 35.87
CA SER A 158 19.15 66.59 35.28
C SER A 158 19.28 67.81 36.19
N GLN A 159 18.18 68.18 36.86
CA GLN A 159 18.17 69.31 37.79
C GLN A 159 17.11 69.14 38.89
N ALA A 160 17.42 69.62 40.09
CA ALA A 160 16.45 69.79 41.17
C ALA A 160 16.19 71.28 41.43
N VAL A 161 14.94 71.71 41.31
CA VAL A 161 14.52 73.11 41.44
C VAL A 161 13.55 73.29 42.61
N ILE A 162 13.61 74.44 43.28
CA ILE A 162 12.68 74.83 44.34
C ILE A 162 11.92 76.04 43.81
N ALA A 163 10.59 75.96 43.76
CA ALA A 163 9.72 77.02 43.26
C ALA A 163 8.33 76.89 43.88
N ASP A 164 7.63 78.01 44.06
CA ASP A 164 6.21 78.03 44.39
C ASP A 164 5.38 77.72 43.15
N CYS A 165 4.85 76.51 43.07
CA CYS A 165 4.05 76.09 41.91
C CYS A 165 2.69 76.79 41.82
N SER A 166 2.31 77.61 42.81
CA SER A 166 1.12 78.46 42.74
C SER A 166 1.40 79.87 42.19
N ASP A 167 2.68 80.26 42.10
CA ASP A 167 3.11 81.53 41.50
C ASP A 167 3.47 81.33 40.02
N VAL A 168 2.77 82.04 39.14
CA VAL A 168 2.94 81.94 37.68
C VAL A 168 4.34 82.39 37.25
N GLU A 169 4.88 83.45 37.86
CA GLU A 169 6.20 83.97 37.51
C GLU A 169 7.31 83.03 37.96
N GLU A 170 7.18 82.44 39.17
CA GLU A 170 8.16 81.45 39.63
C GLU A 170 8.14 80.18 38.78
N VAL A 171 6.97 79.65 38.43
CA VAL A 171 6.86 78.48 37.54
C VAL A 171 7.50 78.76 36.18
N GLN A 172 7.21 79.93 35.59
CA GLN A 172 7.78 80.30 34.30
C GLN A 172 9.31 80.40 34.35
N LYS A 173 9.83 81.10 35.36
CA LYS A 173 11.25 81.42 35.48
C LYS A 173 12.10 80.24 35.94
N HIS A 174 11.61 79.46 36.90
CA HIS A 174 12.39 78.44 37.60
C HIS A 174 12.11 77.01 37.15
N ILE A 175 11.01 76.76 36.43
CA ILE A 175 10.65 75.42 35.93
C ILE A 175 10.61 75.43 34.40
N LEU A 176 9.64 76.12 33.79
CA LEU A 176 9.36 75.98 32.35
C LEU A 176 10.51 76.45 31.47
N LYS A 177 11.06 77.64 31.70
CA LYS A 177 12.17 78.14 30.87
C LYS A 177 13.42 77.23 30.94
N PRO A 178 13.89 76.80 32.13
CA PRO A 178 14.97 75.82 32.22
C PRO A 178 14.67 74.48 31.54
N VAL A 179 13.43 73.98 31.60
CA VAL A 179 13.04 72.75 30.88
C VAL A 179 13.20 72.92 29.38
N LEU A 180 12.72 74.04 28.83
CA LEU A 180 12.82 74.32 27.39
C LEU A 180 14.26 74.51 26.92
N GLU A 181 15.09 75.16 27.73
CA GLU A 181 16.52 75.30 27.47
C GLU A 181 17.22 73.94 27.46
N ASN A 182 16.90 73.07 28.43
CA ASN A 182 17.44 71.71 28.51
C ASN A 182 17.02 70.87 27.30
N LEU A 183 15.72 70.87 26.96
CA LEU A 183 15.20 70.21 25.77
C LEU A 183 15.92 70.69 24.51
N THR A 184 16.08 71.99 24.32
CA THR A 184 16.76 72.56 23.15
C THR A 184 18.22 72.11 23.07
N GLN A 185 18.91 71.99 24.21
CA GLN A 185 20.31 71.56 24.27
C GLN A 185 20.48 70.05 24.06
N ASN A 186 19.53 69.23 24.51
CA ASN A 186 19.69 67.79 24.62
C ASN A 186 18.86 66.98 23.59
N ILE A 187 17.92 67.58 22.85
CA ILE A 187 16.99 66.86 21.96
C ILE A 187 17.69 65.95 20.93
N HIS A 188 18.82 66.41 20.36
CA HIS A 188 19.59 65.60 19.41
C HIS A 188 20.23 64.38 20.08
N PHE A 189 20.81 64.57 21.26
CA PHE A 189 21.42 63.49 22.04
C PHE A 189 20.40 62.43 22.45
N VAL A 190 19.22 62.89 22.92
CA VAL A 190 18.10 62.01 23.32
C VAL A 190 17.60 61.19 22.15
N SER A 191 17.42 61.83 21.00
CA SER A 191 16.96 61.18 19.77
C SER A 191 17.96 60.12 19.30
N GLU A 192 19.27 60.44 19.32
CA GLU A 192 20.32 59.51 18.93
C GLU A 192 20.37 58.29 19.87
N LYS A 193 20.37 58.51 21.19
CA LYS A 193 20.36 57.43 22.18
C LYS A 193 19.12 56.55 22.09
N TYR A 194 17.96 57.16 21.87
CA TYR A 194 16.72 56.43 21.66
C TYR A 194 16.79 55.56 20.40
N LEU A 195 17.24 56.11 19.26
CA LEU A 195 17.40 55.36 18.01
C LEU A 195 18.41 54.21 18.11
N GLU A 196 19.53 54.41 18.82
CA GLU A 196 20.51 53.35 19.11
C GLU A 196 19.87 52.18 19.87
N SER A 197 19.10 52.48 20.94
CA SER A 197 18.41 51.45 21.71
C SER A 197 17.38 50.66 20.88
N GLN A 198 16.64 51.34 20.00
CA GLN A 198 15.65 50.68 19.13
C GLN A 198 16.31 49.80 18.07
N ASP A 199 17.47 50.22 17.54
CA ASP A 199 18.27 49.39 16.64
C ASP A 199 18.71 48.07 17.31
N GLU A 200 19.18 48.14 18.56
CA GLU A 200 19.58 46.95 19.31
C GLU A 200 18.41 45.99 19.53
N VAL A 201 17.23 46.52 19.90
CA VAL A 201 15.99 45.73 20.03
C VAL A 201 15.63 45.05 18.71
N LEU A 202 15.70 45.78 17.59
CA LEU A 202 15.37 45.24 16.27
C LEU A 202 16.35 44.14 15.83
N VAL A 203 17.65 44.32 16.10
CA VAL A 203 18.67 43.29 15.83
C VAL A 203 18.45 42.04 16.68
N ASN A 204 18.11 42.21 17.95
CA ASN A 204 17.81 41.08 18.83
C ASN A 204 16.59 40.30 18.38
N LEU A 205 15.51 41.00 18.02
CA LEU A 205 14.29 40.38 17.51
C LEU A 205 14.55 39.61 16.20
N GLN A 206 15.33 40.19 15.27
CA GLN A 206 15.72 39.51 14.04
C GLN A 206 16.44 38.20 14.30
N ARG A 207 17.41 38.21 15.24
CA ARG A 207 18.15 37.02 15.62
C ARG A 207 17.22 35.96 16.20
N GLU A 208 16.34 36.33 17.13
CA GLU A 208 15.41 35.39 17.75
C GLU A 208 14.46 34.75 16.73
N ILE A 209 13.93 35.53 15.78
CA ILE A 209 13.12 35.01 14.67
C ILE A 209 13.92 33.99 13.85
N ASN A 210 15.16 34.31 13.47
CA ASN A 210 15.99 33.38 12.69
C ASN A 210 16.29 32.08 13.45
N GLU A 211 16.59 32.15 14.74
CA GLU A 211 16.82 30.96 15.59
C GLU A 211 15.59 30.05 15.65
N GLN A 212 14.37 30.62 15.68
CA GLN A 212 13.15 29.82 15.65
C GLN A 212 12.87 29.22 14.26
N LEU A 213 13.17 29.95 13.19
CA LEU A 213 13.02 29.46 11.82
C LEU A 213 14.01 28.32 11.50
N GLU A 214 15.24 28.39 12.01
CA GLU A 214 16.22 27.30 11.90
C GLU A 214 15.76 26.03 12.62
N LYS A 215 15.20 26.16 13.82
CA LYS A 215 14.59 25.02 14.54
C LYS A 215 13.43 24.41 13.74
N ALA A 216 12.59 25.24 13.12
CA ALA A 216 11.50 24.77 12.28
C ALA A 216 12.00 23.97 11.07
N ILE A 217 13.07 24.43 10.40
CA ILE A 217 13.70 23.69 9.29
C ILE A 217 14.19 22.31 9.76
N HIS A 218 14.91 22.26 10.88
CA HIS A 218 15.45 20.99 11.39
C HIS A 218 14.33 20.01 11.81
N LEU A 219 13.18 20.50 12.29
CA LEU A 219 12.03 19.64 12.57
C LEU A 219 11.34 19.10 11.30
N LEU A 220 11.46 19.84 10.19
CA LEU A 220 10.92 19.43 8.89
C LEU A 220 11.83 18.43 8.17
N GLU A 221 13.12 18.37 8.51
CA GLU A 221 14.02 17.33 8.01
C GLU A 221 13.49 15.94 8.39
N ASN A 222 13.24 15.12 7.36
CA ASN A 222 12.67 13.77 7.46
C ASN A 222 11.16 13.70 7.75
N TYR A 223 10.42 14.81 7.68
CA TYR A 223 8.95 14.79 7.80
C TYR A 223 8.29 13.90 6.72
N SER A 224 8.88 13.92 5.53
CA SER A 224 8.37 13.20 4.37
C SER A 224 8.93 11.80 4.17
N GLU A 225 9.81 11.33 5.05
CA GLU A 225 10.12 9.91 5.14
C GLU A 225 8.99 9.24 5.93
N PRO A 226 8.09 8.47 5.29
CA PRO A 226 7.33 7.51 6.05
C PRO A 226 8.40 6.52 6.48
N GLY A 227 8.82 6.60 7.75
CA GLY A 227 9.97 5.82 8.21
C GLY A 227 9.83 4.40 7.68
N GLU A 228 10.90 3.83 7.11
CA GLU A 228 10.91 2.50 6.47
C GLU A 228 10.01 1.48 7.20
N ARG A 229 9.96 1.59 8.53
CA ARG A 229 8.96 1.01 9.44
C ARG A 229 7.54 0.88 8.89
N GLY A 230 6.96 1.90 8.24
CA GLY A 230 5.60 1.87 7.71
C GLY A 230 5.44 0.96 6.50
N PHE A 231 6.40 0.99 5.57
CA PHE A 231 6.43 0.08 4.42
C PHE A 231 6.74 -1.34 4.88
N SER A 232 7.79 -1.54 5.68
CA SER A 232 8.18 -2.86 6.18
C SER A 232 7.07 -3.51 7.02
N HIS A 233 6.36 -2.72 7.84
CA HIS A 233 5.21 -3.22 8.59
C HIS A 233 4.04 -3.60 7.67
N TRP A 234 3.71 -2.76 6.67
CA TRP A 234 2.70 -3.12 5.68
C TRP A 234 3.09 -4.38 4.91
N PHE A 235 4.33 -4.47 4.43
CA PHE A 235 4.84 -5.62 3.70
C PHE A 235 4.70 -6.89 4.55
N LYS A 236 5.19 -6.89 5.79
CA LYS A 236 5.13 -8.08 6.65
C LYS A 236 3.72 -8.47 7.06
N GLU A 237 2.94 -7.52 7.59
CA GLU A 237 1.65 -7.83 8.22
C GLU A 237 0.47 -7.83 7.26
N GLN A 238 0.51 -7.02 6.19
CA GLN A 238 -0.63 -6.86 5.28
C GLN A 238 -0.43 -7.52 3.92
N PHE A 239 0.80 -7.72 3.47
CA PHE A 239 1.09 -8.38 2.19
C PHE A 239 1.58 -9.82 2.38
N TRP A 240 2.74 -10.00 2.99
CA TRP A 240 3.47 -11.27 3.06
C TRP A 240 2.72 -12.33 3.86
N LYS A 241 2.37 -12.03 5.12
CA LYS A 241 1.74 -12.99 6.02
C LYS A 241 0.36 -13.48 5.52
N PRO A 242 -0.55 -12.62 5.02
CA PRO A 242 -1.80 -13.07 4.40
C PRO A 242 -1.57 -13.91 3.15
N LEU A 243 -0.70 -13.46 2.24
CA LEU A 243 -0.42 -14.16 0.99
C LEU A 243 0.17 -15.55 1.23
N ASN A 244 1.24 -15.61 2.04
CA ASN A 244 1.91 -16.87 2.39
C ASN A 244 0.96 -17.82 3.12
N GLY A 245 0.14 -17.30 4.05
CA GLY A 245 -0.88 -18.08 4.73
C GLY A 245 -1.88 -18.73 3.77
N LYS A 246 -2.40 -17.98 2.79
CA LYS A 246 -3.33 -18.51 1.77
C LYS A 246 -2.69 -19.55 0.86
N MET A 247 -1.42 -19.37 0.54
CA MET A 247 -0.66 -20.31 -0.26
C MET A 247 -0.41 -21.62 0.51
N ILE A 248 -0.10 -21.55 1.81
CA ILE A 248 0.01 -22.70 2.70
C ILE A 248 -1.33 -23.43 2.85
N ASP A 249 -2.44 -22.71 3.06
CA ASP A 249 -3.79 -23.29 3.14
C ASP A 249 -4.10 -24.11 1.87
N ARG A 250 -3.75 -23.57 0.69
CA ARG A 250 -3.95 -24.26 -0.59
C ARG A 250 -3.04 -25.48 -0.73
N GLN A 251 -1.79 -25.40 -0.29
CA GLN A 251 -0.87 -26.54 -0.27
C GLN A 251 -1.43 -27.70 0.57
N GLN A 252 -1.98 -27.40 1.74
CA GLN A 252 -2.58 -28.37 2.64
C GLN A 252 -3.86 -28.99 2.06
N GLU A 253 -4.67 -28.18 1.38
CA GLU A 253 -5.86 -28.66 0.66
C GLU A 253 -5.47 -29.67 -0.42
N LEU A 254 -4.48 -29.34 -1.25
CA LEU A 254 -3.97 -30.23 -2.30
C LEU A 254 -3.32 -31.50 -1.74
N LEU A 255 -2.59 -31.39 -0.63
CA LEU A 255 -2.00 -32.55 0.07
C LEU A 255 -3.09 -33.53 0.53
N THR A 256 -4.21 -33.01 1.06
CA THR A 256 -5.34 -33.83 1.51
C THR A 256 -6.05 -34.51 0.33
N GLN A 257 -6.13 -33.82 -0.81
CA GLN A 257 -6.78 -34.33 -2.02
C GLN A 257 -5.90 -35.27 -2.86
N GLN A 258 -4.58 -35.31 -2.63
CA GLN A 258 -3.61 -36.07 -3.43
C GLN A 258 -3.94 -37.56 -3.56
N THR A 259 -4.48 -38.18 -2.51
CA THR A 259 -4.85 -39.61 -2.53
C THR A 259 -6.27 -39.87 -3.02
N GLU A 260 -7.09 -38.83 -3.12
CA GLU A 260 -8.49 -38.94 -3.51
C GLU A 260 -8.66 -38.96 -5.03
N PRO A 261 -9.68 -39.66 -5.57
CA PRO A 261 -10.02 -39.59 -6.98
C PRO A 261 -10.37 -38.16 -7.42
N HIS A 262 -9.81 -37.70 -8.54
CA HIS A 262 -10.19 -36.41 -9.12
C HIS A 262 -11.57 -36.53 -9.78
N ASN A 263 -12.54 -35.76 -9.29
CA ASN A 263 -13.95 -35.87 -9.69
C ASN A 263 -14.17 -35.74 -11.20
N GLU A 264 -13.65 -34.68 -11.82
CA GLU A 264 -13.90 -34.41 -13.25
C GLU A 264 -13.18 -35.41 -14.17
N PHE A 265 -11.91 -35.70 -13.87
CA PHE A 265 -11.17 -36.78 -14.53
C PHE A 265 -11.87 -38.14 -14.40
N SER A 266 -12.43 -38.47 -13.23
CA SER A 266 -13.16 -39.73 -13.02
C SER A 266 -14.39 -39.83 -13.90
N LYS A 267 -15.19 -38.74 -14.00
CA LYS A 267 -16.31 -38.69 -14.95
C LYS A 267 -15.83 -38.87 -16.39
N LYS A 268 -14.71 -38.23 -16.76
CA LYS A 268 -14.17 -38.35 -18.11
C LYS A 268 -13.69 -39.75 -18.44
N VAL A 269 -13.07 -40.44 -17.49
CA VAL A 269 -12.72 -41.86 -17.61
C VAL A 269 -13.97 -42.71 -17.86
N ASP A 270 -15.04 -42.51 -17.09
CA ASP A 270 -16.29 -43.25 -17.28
C ASP A 270 -16.94 -42.96 -18.64
N GLU A 271 -16.95 -41.71 -19.10
CA GLU A 271 -17.43 -41.32 -20.43
C GLU A 271 -16.63 -42.00 -21.54
N VAL A 272 -15.29 -41.94 -21.49
CA VAL A 272 -14.41 -42.53 -22.51
C VAL A 272 -14.56 -44.05 -22.51
N VAL A 273 -14.59 -44.70 -21.34
CA VAL A 273 -14.79 -46.15 -21.21
C VAL A 273 -16.12 -46.58 -21.81
N LYS A 274 -17.23 -45.86 -21.54
CA LYS A 274 -18.54 -46.13 -22.14
C LYS A 274 -18.52 -45.95 -23.66
N SER A 275 -17.87 -44.88 -24.15
CA SER A 275 -17.76 -44.62 -25.60
C SER A 275 -16.95 -45.70 -26.35
N CYS A 276 -16.09 -46.43 -25.66
CA CYS A 276 -15.30 -47.54 -26.20
C CYS A 276 -16.12 -48.85 -26.32
N GLN A 277 -17.28 -48.95 -25.66
CA GLN A 277 -18.15 -50.12 -25.70
C GLN A 277 -19.14 -50.10 -26.88
N THR A 278 -19.40 -48.92 -27.45
CA THR A 278 -20.37 -48.72 -28.54
C THR A 278 -19.70 -48.60 -29.90
N ASP A 279 -20.30 -49.22 -30.93
CA ASP A 279 -19.95 -48.97 -32.34
C ASP A 279 -20.29 -47.53 -32.74
N ASP A 280 -19.59 -46.98 -33.74
CA ASP A 280 -20.01 -45.75 -34.41
C ASP A 280 -21.35 -45.99 -35.12
N GLU A 281 -22.40 -45.28 -34.70
CA GLU A 281 -23.77 -45.42 -35.22
C GLU A 281 -23.86 -45.27 -36.75
N GLY A 282 -22.88 -44.60 -37.38
CA GLY A 282 -22.81 -44.39 -38.83
C GLY A 282 -22.09 -45.50 -39.63
N ASN A 283 -21.36 -46.41 -39.00
CA ASN A 283 -20.56 -47.43 -39.69
C ASN A 283 -20.40 -48.74 -38.89
N PRO A 284 -21.44 -49.60 -38.88
CA PRO A 284 -21.44 -50.83 -38.09
C PRO A 284 -20.32 -51.80 -38.50
N LEU A 285 -19.81 -52.57 -37.55
CA LEU A 285 -18.68 -53.48 -37.75
C LEU A 285 -18.88 -54.47 -38.93
N SER A 286 -20.11 -54.95 -39.13
CA SER A 286 -20.46 -55.80 -40.29
C SER A 286 -20.16 -55.14 -41.63
N LYS A 287 -20.46 -53.84 -41.76
CA LYS A 287 -20.22 -53.05 -42.97
C LYS A 287 -18.73 -52.81 -43.19
N LYS A 288 -17.95 -52.60 -42.11
CA LYS A 288 -16.48 -52.48 -42.17
C LYS A 288 -15.83 -53.77 -42.67
N ILE A 289 -16.22 -54.93 -42.11
CA ILE A 289 -15.69 -56.25 -42.49
C ILE A 289 -15.96 -56.53 -43.98
N ILE A 290 -17.18 -56.27 -44.46
CA ILE A 290 -17.55 -56.44 -45.88
C ILE A 290 -16.74 -55.48 -46.76
N GLY A 291 -16.56 -54.23 -46.33
CA GLY A 291 -15.75 -53.23 -47.04
C GLY A 291 -14.29 -53.64 -47.19
N PHE A 292 -13.65 -54.16 -46.14
CA PHE A 292 -12.28 -54.67 -46.22
C PHE A 292 -12.18 -55.95 -47.05
N TYR A 293 -13.11 -56.88 -46.89
CA TYR A 293 -13.16 -58.09 -47.72
C TYR A 293 -13.28 -57.76 -49.20
N ASN A 294 -14.16 -56.83 -49.57
CA ASN A 294 -14.37 -56.45 -50.97
C ASN A 294 -13.10 -55.88 -51.62
N ARG A 295 -12.27 -55.18 -50.84
CA ARG A 295 -10.98 -54.59 -51.27
C ARG A 295 -9.85 -55.62 -51.37
N HIS A 296 -9.74 -56.52 -50.39
CA HIS A 296 -8.57 -57.40 -50.26
C HIS A 296 -8.84 -58.87 -50.60
N LYS A 297 -10.10 -59.22 -50.90
CA LYS A 297 -10.57 -60.58 -51.24
C LYS A 297 -10.19 -61.66 -50.22
N SER A 298 -9.92 -61.27 -48.97
CA SER A 298 -9.52 -62.17 -47.88
C SER A 298 -10.14 -61.74 -46.56
N TYR A 299 -10.85 -62.65 -45.92
CA TYR A 299 -11.44 -62.44 -44.60
C TYR A 299 -10.38 -62.38 -43.49
N LYS A 300 -9.23 -63.05 -43.67
CA LYS A 300 -8.07 -62.96 -42.77
C LYS A 300 -7.48 -61.54 -42.78
N VAL A 301 -7.27 -60.97 -43.98
CA VAL A 301 -6.80 -59.58 -44.13
C VAL A 301 -7.84 -58.60 -43.59
N ALA A 302 -9.13 -58.84 -43.85
CA ALA A 302 -10.21 -58.01 -43.32
C ALA A 302 -10.24 -58.00 -41.77
N TYR A 303 -10.04 -59.14 -41.12
CA TYR A 303 -9.93 -59.23 -39.66
C TYR A 303 -8.78 -58.37 -39.11
N TYR A 304 -7.56 -58.51 -39.64
CA TYR A 304 -6.41 -57.74 -39.14
C TYR A 304 -6.56 -56.23 -39.38
N LEU A 305 -7.15 -55.83 -40.49
CA LEU A 305 -7.46 -54.42 -40.75
C LEU A 305 -8.51 -53.88 -39.78
N CYS A 306 -9.54 -54.67 -39.44
CA CYS A 306 -10.51 -54.28 -38.42
C CYS A 306 -9.88 -54.18 -37.02
N VAL A 307 -8.96 -55.08 -36.65
CA VAL A 307 -8.22 -55.01 -35.37
C VAL A 307 -7.34 -53.75 -35.33
N SER A 308 -6.66 -53.42 -36.43
CA SER A 308 -5.86 -52.19 -36.55
C SER A 308 -6.73 -50.92 -36.44
N GLU A 309 -7.89 -50.90 -37.10
CA GLU A 309 -8.83 -49.78 -37.02
C GLU A 309 -9.38 -49.62 -35.60
N LEU A 310 -9.77 -50.72 -34.94
CA LEU A 310 -10.21 -50.72 -33.54
C LEU A 310 -9.13 -50.15 -32.62
N ARG A 311 -7.87 -50.57 -32.79
CA ARG A 311 -6.72 -50.03 -32.05
C ARG A 311 -6.58 -48.52 -32.25
N ASN A 312 -6.71 -48.04 -33.48
CA ASN A 312 -6.62 -46.61 -33.80
C ASN A 312 -7.79 -45.80 -33.20
N GLU A 313 -9.00 -46.37 -33.19
CA GLU A 313 -10.17 -45.77 -32.54
C GLU A 313 -9.97 -45.62 -31.04
N PHE A 314 -9.44 -46.65 -30.36
CA PHE A 314 -9.14 -46.57 -28.94
C PHE A 314 -8.09 -45.51 -28.62
N VAL A 315 -7.00 -45.42 -29.41
CA VAL A 315 -6.00 -44.36 -29.22
C VAL A 315 -6.63 -42.97 -29.34
N LYS A 316 -7.49 -42.76 -30.36
CA LYS A 316 -8.20 -41.48 -30.53
C LYS A 316 -9.13 -41.16 -29.36
N LYS A 317 -9.93 -42.13 -28.91
CA LYS A 317 -10.86 -41.94 -27.79
C LYS A 317 -10.12 -41.70 -26.48
N MET A 318 -9.00 -42.40 -26.23
CA MET A 318 -8.21 -42.26 -25.01
C MET A 318 -7.41 -40.96 -24.96
N ASN A 319 -7.06 -40.35 -26.10
CA ASN A 319 -6.47 -39.01 -26.13
C ASN A 319 -7.40 -37.92 -25.53
N LEU A 320 -8.70 -38.16 -25.42
CA LEU A 320 -9.61 -37.25 -24.70
C LEU A 320 -9.30 -37.17 -23.19
N LEU A 321 -8.68 -38.21 -22.61
CA LEU A 321 -8.22 -38.19 -21.22
C LEU A 321 -7.01 -37.26 -21.04
N ALA A 322 -6.17 -37.12 -22.06
CA ALA A 322 -5.05 -36.19 -22.03
C ALA A 322 -5.55 -34.73 -21.95
N GLN A 323 -6.67 -34.40 -22.60
CA GLN A 323 -7.31 -33.09 -22.47
C GLN A 323 -7.78 -32.81 -21.04
N ALA A 324 -8.39 -33.80 -20.38
CA ALA A 324 -8.82 -33.64 -18.98
C ALA A 324 -7.65 -33.44 -18.00
N LEU A 325 -6.46 -34.01 -18.29
CA LEU A 325 -5.25 -33.72 -17.53
C LEU A 325 -4.77 -32.28 -17.74
N ILE A 326 -4.80 -31.77 -18.98
CA ILE A 326 -4.44 -30.39 -19.30
C ILE A 326 -5.41 -29.39 -18.62
N GLU A 327 -6.71 -29.70 -18.60
CA GLU A 327 -7.72 -28.89 -17.92
C GLU A 327 -7.49 -28.85 -16.40
N SER A 328 -7.18 -29.99 -15.78
CA SER A 328 -6.85 -30.05 -14.35
C SER A 328 -5.60 -29.21 -14.01
N GLU A 329 -4.58 -29.25 -14.87
CA GLU A 329 -3.38 -28.42 -14.72
C GLU A 329 -3.70 -26.91 -14.86
N ARG A 330 -4.59 -26.56 -15.80
CA ARG A 330 -5.08 -25.20 -15.98
C ARG A 330 -5.85 -24.72 -14.75
N ASP A 331 -6.69 -25.57 -14.16
CA ASP A 331 -7.44 -25.24 -12.94
C ASP A 331 -6.51 -24.94 -11.76
N LEU A 332 -5.41 -25.70 -11.63
CA LEU A 332 -4.37 -25.39 -10.64
C LEU A 332 -3.78 -24.00 -10.87
N GLN A 333 -3.35 -23.70 -12.09
CA GLN A 333 -2.76 -22.39 -12.42
C GLN A 333 -3.73 -21.23 -12.13
N LEU A 334 -5.00 -21.40 -12.48
CA LEU A 334 -6.05 -20.42 -12.18
C LEU A 334 -6.27 -20.25 -10.66
N SER A 335 -6.13 -21.32 -9.88
CA SER A 335 -6.19 -21.24 -8.42
C SER A 335 -5.05 -20.39 -7.83
N VAL A 336 -3.84 -20.50 -8.39
CA VAL A 336 -2.68 -19.67 -8.01
C VAL A 336 -2.93 -18.20 -8.37
N VAL A 337 -3.40 -17.93 -9.58
CA VAL A 337 -3.77 -16.57 -10.05
C VAL A 337 -4.82 -15.95 -9.13
N LYS A 338 -5.81 -16.73 -8.69
CA LYS A 338 -6.85 -16.24 -7.79
C LYS A 338 -6.28 -15.79 -6.44
N ILE A 339 -5.34 -16.53 -5.87
CA ILE A 339 -4.69 -16.18 -4.60
C ILE A 339 -3.82 -14.92 -4.79
N LEU A 340 -2.96 -14.90 -5.81
CA LEU A 340 -2.08 -13.76 -6.09
C LEU A 340 -2.87 -12.47 -6.38
N SER A 341 -3.94 -12.55 -7.17
CA SER A 341 -4.74 -11.38 -7.55
C SER A 341 -5.58 -10.83 -6.40
N ASN A 342 -6.24 -11.69 -5.62
CA ASN A 342 -7.18 -11.27 -4.58
C ASN A 342 -6.50 -11.10 -3.22
N ASP A 343 -5.79 -12.12 -2.75
CA ASP A 343 -5.17 -12.11 -1.43
C ASP A 343 -3.82 -11.38 -1.44
N GLY A 344 -3.08 -11.45 -2.54
CA GLY A 344 -1.86 -10.64 -2.76
C GLY A 344 -2.14 -9.22 -3.28
N ASN A 345 -3.39 -8.89 -3.58
CA ASN A 345 -3.83 -7.63 -4.22
C ASN A 345 -3.03 -7.25 -5.49
N LEU A 346 -2.43 -8.23 -6.18
CA LEU A 346 -1.59 -7.99 -7.35
C LEU A 346 -2.39 -7.66 -8.62
N LYS A 347 -3.72 -7.72 -8.55
CA LYS A 347 -4.63 -7.36 -9.67
C LYS A 347 -4.45 -5.93 -10.17
N GLU A 348 -3.95 -5.01 -9.35
CA GLU A 348 -3.74 -3.62 -9.77
C GLU A 348 -2.49 -3.46 -10.67
N LEU A 349 -1.65 -4.48 -10.75
CA LEU A 349 -0.42 -4.44 -11.53
C LEU A 349 -0.62 -4.75 -13.01
N THR A 350 -1.71 -5.43 -13.39
CA THR A 350 -2.00 -5.82 -14.78
C THR A 350 -3.50 -5.90 -15.04
N THR A 351 -3.91 -5.60 -16.27
CA THR A 351 -5.29 -5.79 -16.74
C THR A 351 -5.54 -7.19 -17.31
N HIS A 352 -4.49 -8.02 -17.42
CA HIS A 352 -4.60 -9.37 -17.96
C HIS A 352 -5.15 -10.34 -16.91
N GLU A 353 -6.06 -11.21 -17.33
CA GLU A 353 -6.71 -12.21 -16.48
C GLU A 353 -6.27 -13.63 -16.85
N GLY A 354 -6.56 -14.60 -15.97
CA GLY A 354 -6.22 -16.00 -16.21
C GLY A 354 -4.71 -16.25 -16.18
N ILE A 355 -4.22 -17.21 -16.98
CA ILE A 355 -2.80 -17.63 -16.94
C ILE A 355 -1.85 -16.52 -17.43
N GLU A 356 -2.32 -15.62 -18.30
CA GLU A 356 -1.54 -14.46 -18.78
C GLU A 356 -1.15 -13.52 -17.63
N PHE A 357 -1.92 -13.51 -16.54
CA PHE A 357 -1.57 -12.80 -15.32
C PHE A 357 -0.18 -13.19 -14.81
N LEU A 358 0.16 -14.48 -14.79
CA LEU A 358 1.44 -14.97 -14.27
C LEU A 358 2.62 -14.45 -15.09
N ASN A 359 2.49 -14.45 -16.42
CA ASN A 359 3.50 -13.90 -17.33
C ASN A 359 3.73 -12.39 -17.10
N GLU A 360 2.66 -11.63 -16.87
CA GLU A 360 2.79 -10.18 -16.67
C GLU A 360 3.36 -9.81 -15.30
N ILE A 361 3.13 -10.62 -14.27
CA ILE A 361 3.82 -10.46 -12.99
C ILE A 361 5.30 -10.81 -13.13
N GLU A 362 5.63 -11.92 -13.79
CA GLU A 362 7.01 -12.37 -14.02
C GLU A 362 7.86 -11.30 -14.77
N LYS A 363 7.28 -10.62 -15.76
CA LYS A 363 7.96 -9.54 -16.51
C LYS A 363 8.27 -8.31 -15.65
N GLN A 364 7.50 -8.08 -14.58
CA GLN A 364 7.69 -6.94 -13.69
C GLN A 364 8.71 -7.19 -12.58
N LEU A 365 9.10 -8.46 -12.38
CA LEU A 365 10.11 -8.88 -11.41
C LEU A 365 11.48 -8.23 -11.68
N PRO A 366 12.16 -7.71 -10.64
CA PRO A 366 13.52 -7.18 -10.74
C PRO A 366 14.56 -8.21 -11.24
N PRO A 367 15.77 -7.76 -11.64
CA PRO A 367 16.86 -8.65 -12.02
C PRO A 367 17.37 -9.55 -10.88
N ASN A 368 17.20 -9.11 -9.62
CA ASN A 368 17.73 -9.81 -8.44
C ASN A 368 16.75 -10.84 -7.85
N THR A 369 15.63 -11.13 -8.53
CA THR A 369 14.60 -12.05 -8.04
C THR A 369 14.56 -13.34 -8.87
N ASP A 370 15.70 -14.02 -8.93
CA ASP A 370 15.90 -15.19 -9.79
C ASP A 370 15.05 -16.38 -9.32
N GLN A 371 14.96 -16.59 -8.00
CA GLN A 371 14.20 -17.71 -7.44
C GLN A 371 12.70 -17.53 -7.63
N LEU A 372 12.19 -16.32 -7.41
CA LEU A 372 10.79 -15.99 -7.64
C LEU A 372 10.45 -16.13 -9.13
N ARG A 373 11.33 -15.67 -10.02
CA ARG A 373 11.17 -15.84 -11.46
C ARG A 373 11.11 -17.32 -11.85
N GLU A 374 12.00 -18.14 -11.31
CA GLU A 374 11.97 -19.60 -11.52
C GLU A 374 10.64 -20.21 -11.04
N ALA A 375 10.12 -19.76 -9.89
CA ALA A 375 8.84 -20.23 -9.39
C ALA A 375 7.68 -19.94 -10.36
N PHE A 376 7.60 -18.70 -10.87
CA PHE A 376 6.58 -18.31 -11.86
C PHE A 376 6.73 -19.11 -13.16
N GLN A 377 7.95 -19.42 -13.60
CA GLN A 377 8.17 -20.26 -14.77
C GLN A 377 7.76 -21.71 -14.53
N GLU A 378 8.05 -22.26 -13.35
CA GLU A 378 7.73 -23.64 -13.00
C GLU A 378 6.22 -23.89 -12.95
N ILE A 379 5.44 -22.98 -12.35
CA ILE A 379 3.98 -23.15 -12.29
C ILE A 379 3.33 -23.01 -13.69
N GLN A 380 3.96 -22.28 -14.59
CA GLN A 380 3.49 -22.06 -15.97
C GLN A 380 3.89 -23.18 -16.93
N LYS A 381 5.01 -23.86 -16.67
CA LYS A 381 5.51 -24.96 -17.50
C LYS A 381 4.46 -26.05 -17.66
N SER A 382 3.96 -26.28 -18.87
CA SER A 382 2.99 -27.35 -19.10
C SER A 382 3.67 -28.72 -19.09
N SER A 383 3.00 -29.70 -18.50
CA SER A 383 3.40 -31.11 -18.60
C SER A 383 3.10 -31.62 -20.01
N TYR A 384 3.98 -31.34 -20.98
CA TYR A 384 3.82 -31.68 -22.42
C TYR A 384 3.73 -33.18 -22.76
N ALA A 385 3.55 -34.07 -21.78
CA ALA A 385 3.52 -35.51 -21.96
C ALA A 385 2.16 -36.15 -21.62
N SER A 386 1.06 -35.39 -21.44
CA SER A 386 -0.23 -35.96 -21.04
C SER A 386 -0.71 -37.09 -21.97
N GLY A 387 -0.45 -36.99 -23.29
CA GLY A 387 -0.73 -38.06 -24.24
C GLY A 387 0.13 -39.31 -24.01
N ASP A 388 1.43 -39.14 -23.81
CA ASP A 388 2.37 -40.24 -23.55
C ASP A 388 2.11 -40.91 -22.20
N ILE A 389 1.64 -40.15 -21.20
CA ILE A 389 1.25 -40.67 -19.88
C ILE A 389 0.03 -41.59 -20.02
N ILE A 390 -1.03 -41.14 -20.72
CA ILE A 390 -2.21 -41.96 -20.96
C ILE A 390 -1.86 -43.20 -21.78
N LEU A 391 -1.05 -43.05 -22.85
CA LEU A 391 -0.55 -44.17 -23.66
C LEU A 391 0.30 -45.15 -22.84
N GLY A 392 1.09 -44.66 -21.90
CA GLY A 392 1.85 -45.48 -20.96
C GLY A 392 0.95 -46.31 -20.05
N TRP A 393 -0.19 -45.75 -19.59
CA TRP A 393 -1.14 -46.49 -18.76
C TRP A 393 -1.87 -47.60 -19.54
N ILE A 394 -2.25 -47.32 -20.79
CA ILE A 394 -2.98 -48.27 -21.65
C ILE A 394 -2.07 -49.10 -22.56
N GLY A 395 -0.76 -48.97 -22.45
CA GLY A 395 0.22 -49.59 -23.34
C GLY A 395 0.08 -51.12 -23.41
N ASP A 396 0.05 -51.81 -22.26
CA ASP A 396 -0.08 -53.28 -22.26
C ASP A 396 -1.43 -53.76 -22.80
N PRO A 397 -2.60 -53.19 -22.41
CA PRO A 397 -3.87 -53.50 -23.06
C PRO A 397 -3.85 -53.27 -24.58
N LEU A 398 -3.20 -52.19 -25.04
CA LEU A 398 -3.11 -51.84 -26.45
C LEU A 398 -2.17 -52.77 -27.23
N ALA A 399 -1.11 -53.27 -26.60
CA ALA A 399 -0.17 -54.23 -27.19
C ALA A 399 -0.84 -55.60 -27.47
N GLN A 400 -1.83 -55.98 -26.66
CA GLN A 400 -2.62 -57.19 -26.92
C GLN A 400 -3.46 -57.09 -28.21
N LEU A 401 -3.73 -55.89 -28.73
CA LEU A 401 -4.45 -55.68 -29.98
C LEU A 401 -3.51 -55.63 -31.21
N LEU A 402 -2.23 -56.03 -31.08
CA LEU A 402 -1.34 -56.15 -32.24
C LEU A 402 -1.77 -57.34 -33.12
N PRO A 403 -1.82 -57.16 -34.46
CA PRO A 403 -2.17 -58.23 -35.40
C PRO A 403 -1.38 -59.53 -35.17
N ASP A 404 -0.08 -59.42 -34.86
CA ASP A 404 0.82 -60.57 -34.69
C ASP A 404 0.56 -61.35 -33.39
N GLN A 405 -0.18 -60.77 -32.44
CA GLN A 405 -0.58 -61.40 -31.19
C GLN A 405 -1.97 -62.07 -31.28
N GLN A 406 -2.62 -61.98 -32.45
CA GLN A 406 -3.99 -62.44 -32.65
C GLN A 406 -4.06 -63.54 -33.73
N ILE A 407 -4.52 -64.73 -33.34
CA ILE A 407 -4.88 -65.79 -34.29
C ILE A 407 -6.21 -65.43 -34.93
N ASP A 408 -6.27 -65.39 -36.26
CA ASP A 408 -7.51 -65.09 -36.97
C ASP A 408 -8.52 -66.26 -36.84
N PRO A 409 -9.84 -65.98 -36.80
CA PRO A 409 -10.85 -67.02 -36.58
C PRO A 409 -10.84 -68.17 -37.59
N ILE A 410 -10.28 -67.95 -38.79
CA ILE A 410 -10.19 -68.96 -39.85
C ILE A 410 -9.04 -69.92 -39.53
N SER A 411 -7.88 -69.38 -39.13
CA SER A 411 -6.74 -70.18 -38.66
C SER A 411 -7.05 -70.89 -37.33
N GLU A 412 -7.79 -70.26 -36.42
CA GLU A 412 -8.24 -70.85 -35.15
C GLU A 412 -9.17 -72.05 -35.38
N GLN A 413 -10.11 -71.93 -36.33
CA GLN A 413 -10.97 -73.05 -36.73
C GLN A 413 -10.18 -74.18 -37.38
N TYR A 414 -9.24 -73.87 -38.27
CA TYR A 414 -8.38 -74.87 -38.92
C TYR A 414 -7.53 -75.65 -37.89
N LEU A 415 -6.96 -74.95 -36.90
CA LEU A 415 -6.21 -75.57 -35.81
C LEU A 415 -7.10 -76.44 -34.92
N ASN A 416 -8.30 -75.98 -34.55
CA ASN A 416 -9.24 -76.76 -33.75
C ASN A 416 -9.77 -78.00 -34.50
N ASP A 417 -9.95 -77.90 -35.82
CA ASP A 417 -10.32 -79.03 -36.68
C ASP A 417 -9.18 -80.05 -36.79
N ILE A 418 -7.92 -79.62 -36.77
CA ILE A 418 -6.74 -80.51 -36.70
C ILE A 418 -6.64 -81.18 -35.33
N ILE A 419 -6.76 -80.42 -34.25
CA ILE A 419 -6.66 -80.91 -32.86
C ILE A 419 -7.79 -81.91 -32.57
N SER A 420 -9.03 -81.61 -32.98
CA SER A 420 -10.16 -82.53 -32.81
C SER A 420 -10.01 -83.81 -33.63
N LYS A 421 -9.44 -83.74 -34.84
CA LYS A 421 -9.09 -84.93 -35.64
C LYS A 421 -7.99 -85.77 -34.98
N GLN A 422 -6.98 -85.14 -34.36
CA GLN A 422 -5.93 -85.83 -33.61
C GLN A 422 -6.43 -86.45 -32.29
N SER A 423 -7.30 -85.77 -31.54
CA SER A 423 -7.94 -86.33 -30.34
C SER A 423 -8.85 -87.53 -30.67
N ASN A 424 -9.57 -87.49 -31.79
CA ASN A 424 -10.37 -88.62 -32.26
C ASN A 424 -9.50 -89.80 -32.73
N GLN A 425 -8.33 -89.55 -33.32
CA GLN A 425 -7.36 -90.61 -33.64
C GLN A 425 -6.77 -91.27 -32.38
N HIS A 426 -6.50 -90.51 -31.32
CA HIS A 426 -6.02 -91.07 -30.05
C HIS A 426 -7.08 -91.89 -29.29
N GLN A 427 -8.37 -91.52 -29.37
CA GLN A 427 -9.45 -92.37 -28.82
C GLN A 427 -9.65 -93.67 -29.61
N THR A 428 -9.35 -93.67 -30.91
CA THR A 428 -9.45 -94.89 -31.74
C THR A 428 -8.25 -95.84 -31.52
N LEU A 429 -7.08 -95.32 -31.10
CA LEU A 429 -5.91 -96.13 -30.73
C LEU A 429 -5.95 -96.63 -29.27
N ALA A 430 -6.66 -95.93 -28.37
CA ALA A 430 -6.83 -96.35 -26.98
C ALA A 430 -7.86 -97.47 -26.78
N SER A 431 -8.66 -97.83 -27.79
CA SER A 431 -9.58 -98.97 -27.74
C SER A 431 -9.01 -100.28 -28.31
N ASN A 432 -7.73 -100.32 -28.73
CA ASN A 432 -7.13 -101.48 -29.37
C ASN A 432 -5.85 -102.03 -28.71
N ASN A 433 -5.52 -101.64 -27.48
CA ASN A 433 -4.49 -102.32 -26.69
C ASN A 433 -4.91 -102.34 -25.21
N GLN A 434 -5.86 -103.21 -24.87
CA GLN A 434 -5.82 -103.90 -23.59
C GLN A 434 -5.08 -105.20 -23.87
N ASP A 435 -3.83 -105.29 -23.43
CA ASP A 435 -3.28 -106.41 -22.67
C ASP A 435 -1.83 -106.08 -22.27
N ASP A 436 -1.50 -106.51 -21.06
CA ASP A 436 -0.17 -106.62 -20.44
C ASP A 436 0.46 -105.40 -19.71
N GLU A 437 0.13 -105.37 -18.42
CA GLU A 437 1.03 -105.33 -17.26
C GLU A 437 2.06 -104.19 -17.07
N ASN A 438 1.69 -103.31 -16.14
CA ASN A 438 2.33 -103.07 -14.84
C ASN A 438 3.87 -102.95 -14.72
N SER A 439 4.25 -101.77 -14.21
CA SER A 439 5.10 -101.53 -13.01
C SER A 439 6.57 -101.10 -13.15
N GLN A 440 6.89 -100.10 -12.30
CA GLN A 440 8.17 -99.57 -11.80
C GLN A 440 8.60 -98.23 -12.41
N LEU A 441 8.32 -97.10 -11.75
CA LEU A 441 9.04 -96.42 -10.64
C LEU A 441 10.48 -95.92 -10.96
N GLU A 442 10.62 -94.61 -10.78
CA GLU A 442 11.75 -93.87 -10.19
C GLU A 442 12.92 -93.30 -11.04
N ASN A 443 13.04 -91.97 -10.87
CA ASN A 443 14.24 -91.16 -10.58
C ASN A 443 15.02 -90.40 -11.69
N SER A 444 15.19 -89.10 -11.37
CA SER A 444 16.41 -88.28 -11.44
C SER A 444 16.86 -87.76 -12.82
N THR A 445 16.85 -86.46 -13.10
CA THR A 445 17.81 -85.34 -12.82
C THR A 445 18.63 -84.97 -14.06
N ASP A 446 18.80 -83.66 -14.23
CA ASP A 446 19.89 -82.93 -14.91
C ASP A 446 20.01 -82.92 -16.46
N THR A 447 19.60 -81.76 -17.01
CA THR A 447 20.31 -80.84 -17.95
C THR A 447 21.46 -81.32 -18.85
N PRO A 448 21.86 -80.52 -19.88
CA PRO A 448 21.12 -79.76 -20.91
C PRO A 448 21.66 -80.14 -22.32
N ILE A 449 21.30 -79.38 -23.36
CA ILE A 449 22.08 -79.06 -24.59
C ILE A 449 21.29 -79.23 -25.91
N ASP A 450 21.38 -78.15 -26.69
CA ASP A 450 21.27 -77.94 -28.14
C ASP A 450 19.92 -77.89 -28.88
N ALA A 451 19.75 -76.70 -29.48
CA ALA A 451 18.96 -76.42 -30.67
C ALA A 451 19.38 -77.29 -31.86
N PRO A 452 18.49 -77.39 -32.86
CA PRO A 452 18.98 -77.14 -34.20
C PRO A 452 18.15 -76.09 -34.95
N ALA A 453 18.87 -75.46 -35.88
CA ALA A 453 18.46 -74.39 -36.76
C ALA A 453 17.47 -74.84 -37.86
N ILE A 454 16.67 -73.87 -38.30
CA ILE A 454 16.39 -73.49 -39.70
C ILE A 454 16.25 -74.67 -40.69
N GLY A 455 14.99 -74.99 -41.00
CA GLY A 455 14.57 -75.73 -42.19
C GLY A 455 13.52 -74.91 -42.94
N SER A 456 13.76 -74.73 -44.23
CA SER A 456 13.17 -73.80 -45.19
C SER A 456 11.70 -74.04 -45.58
N GLU A 457 11.08 -72.98 -46.07
CA GLU A 457 9.88 -72.94 -46.91
C GLU A 457 9.96 -73.97 -48.06
N GLU A 458 9.20 -75.06 -48.00
CA GLU A 458 8.72 -75.85 -49.15
C GLU A 458 7.98 -77.09 -48.65
N GLU A 459 6.73 -76.96 -48.18
CA GLU A 459 5.77 -78.08 -48.08
C GLU A 459 4.37 -77.59 -47.68
N LEU A 460 3.76 -76.69 -48.47
CA LEU A 460 2.34 -76.30 -48.25
C LEU A 460 1.64 -75.71 -49.48
N ASN A 461 2.00 -76.20 -50.67
CA ASN A 461 1.29 -75.87 -51.92
C ASN A 461 1.16 -77.11 -52.81
N GLN A 462 0.22 -78.01 -52.48
CA GLN A 462 -0.24 -79.02 -53.44
C GLN A 462 -1.58 -79.65 -53.03
N THR A 463 -2.67 -78.87 -53.04
CA THR A 463 -4.00 -79.37 -53.46
C THR A 463 -4.93 -78.18 -53.69
N LEU A 464 -5.00 -77.69 -54.93
CA LEU A 464 -6.13 -76.95 -55.53
C LEU A 464 -5.69 -76.46 -56.92
N ALA A 465 -5.52 -77.39 -57.86
CA ALA A 465 -5.45 -77.08 -59.29
C ALA A 465 -5.78 -78.34 -60.08
N SER A 466 -7.02 -78.46 -60.53
CA SER A 466 -7.40 -79.24 -61.72
C SER A 466 -8.87 -78.94 -62.03
N ASN A 467 -9.08 -78.07 -63.02
CA ASN A 467 -10.02 -78.19 -64.14
C ASN A 467 -10.54 -76.82 -64.56
N ASN A 468 -9.83 -76.24 -65.52
CA ASN A 468 -10.38 -75.31 -66.51
C ASN A 468 -9.86 -75.74 -67.88
N GLN A 469 -10.64 -75.35 -68.90
CA GLN A 469 -10.55 -75.54 -70.36
C GLN A 469 -11.56 -76.56 -70.90
N ASP A 470 -12.36 -76.27 -71.92
CA ASP A 470 -12.73 -75.05 -72.67
C ASP A 470 -14.04 -75.41 -73.42
N ASP A 471 -14.90 -74.43 -73.72
CA ASP A 471 -15.47 -74.19 -75.07
C ASP A 471 -16.77 -73.34 -75.06
N GLU A 472 -16.85 -72.53 -76.11
CA GLU A 472 -17.82 -71.48 -76.45
C GLU A 472 -19.28 -71.97 -76.56
N ASN A 473 -20.26 -71.13 -76.18
CA ASN A 473 -21.11 -70.33 -77.10
C ASN A 473 -22.47 -69.90 -76.45
N SER A 474 -22.83 -68.64 -76.68
CA SER A 474 -24.19 -68.07 -76.87
C SER A 474 -25.33 -68.19 -75.81
N GLN A 475 -25.78 -67.00 -75.39
CA GLN A 475 -27.15 -66.54 -75.04
C GLN A 475 -28.23 -67.59 -74.67
N LEU A 476 -28.80 -67.48 -73.46
CA LEU A 476 -30.23 -67.19 -73.23
C LEU A 476 -30.54 -66.95 -71.75
N GLU A 477 -31.48 -66.04 -71.50
CA GLU A 477 -32.14 -65.82 -70.21
C GLU A 477 -32.80 -67.10 -69.67
N SER A 478 -32.71 -67.32 -68.36
CA SER A 478 -33.89 -67.48 -67.47
C SER A 478 -33.51 -68.15 -66.15
N SER A 479 -33.99 -67.53 -65.07
CA SER A 479 -34.37 -68.10 -63.77
C SER A 479 -34.06 -69.58 -63.52
N THR A 480 -33.11 -69.84 -62.63
CA THR A 480 -33.23 -70.93 -61.65
C THR A 480 -32.48 -70.54 -60.38
N ASP A 481 -33.24 -70.33 -59.29
CA ASP A 481 -32.73 -70.38 -57.92
C ASP A 481 -32.14 -71.79 -57.68
N THR A 482 -30.82 -71.87 -57.52
CA THR A 482 -30.12 -73.12 -57.18
C THR A 482 -29.68 -73.07 -55.70
N PRO A 483 -29.81 -74.17 -54.93
CA PRO A 483 -29.45 -74.23 -53.50
C PRO A 483 -27.99 -73.92 -53.15
N ILE A 484 -27.10 -73.87 -54.15
CA ILE A 484 -25.65 -73.68 -53.99
C ILE A 484 -25.30 -72.21 -53.67
N ASP A 485 -26.02 -71.24 -54.23
CA ASP A 485 -25.81 -69.81 -53.92
C ASP A 485 -26.33 -69.43 -52.53
N ALA A 486 -27.39 -70.09 -52.06
CA ALA A 486 -27.89 -69.95 -50.69
C ALA A 486 -26.91 -70.51 -49.65
N LEU A 487 -26.26 -71.65 -49.96
CA LEU A 487 -25.20 -72.26 -49.13
C LEU A 487 -23.94 -71.38 -49.07
N ALA A 488 -23.49 -70.84 -50.21
CA ALA A 488 -22.35 -69.92 -50.26
C ALA A 488 -22.63 -68.59 -49.54
N THR A 489 -23.89 -68.11 -49.58
CA THR A 489 -24.33 -66.91 -48.84
C THR A 489 -24.45 -67.18 -47.34
N GLY A 490 -24.89 -68.37 -46.94
CA GLY A 490 -24.94 -68.82 -45.54
C GLY A 490 -23.56 -68.92 -44.90
N LEU A 491 -22.59 -69.54 -45.59
CA LEU A 491 -21.19 -69.65 -45.15
C LEU A 491 -20.51 -68.29 -44.99
N LYS A 492 -20.75 -67.34 -45.91
CA LYS A 492 -20.25 -65.96 -45.80
C LYS A 492 -20.83 -65.23 -44.58
N LYS A 493 -22.12 -65.41 -44.31
CA LYS A 493 -22.79 -64.81 -43.14
C LYS A 493 -22.25 -65.38 -41.83
N GLU A 494 -22.02 -66.68 -41.76
CA GLU A 494 -21.43 -67.34 -40.58
C GLU A 494 -20.00 -66.86 -40.31
N LEU A 495 -19.19 -66.71 -41.35
CA LEU A 495 -17.81 -66.24 -41.21
C LEU A 495 -17.72 -64.76 -40.79
N ILE A 496 -18.59 -63.90 -41.35
CA ILE A 496 -18.71 -62.50 -40.90
C ILE A 496 -19.11 -62.46 -39.43
N GLN A 497 -20.07 -63.27 -39.01
CA GLN A 497 -20.49 -63.33 -37.60
C GLN A 497 -19.37 -63.81 -36.68
N LYS A 498 -18.56 -64.79 -37.08
CA LYS A 498 -17.38 -65.26 -36.30
C LYS A 498 -16.34 -64.15 -36.13
N ILE A 499 -16.04 -63.42 -37.21
CA ILE A 499 -15.12 -62.28 -37.18
C ILE A 499 -15.64 -61.17 -36.27
N GLN A 500 -16.94 -60.85 -36.35
CA GLN A 500 -17.58 -59.88 -35.46
C GLN A 500 -17.48 -60.30 -33.99
N ASN A 501 -17.87 -61.54 -33.67
CA ASN A 501 -17.80 -62.06 -32.30
C ASN A 501 -16.37 -61.98 -31.72
N LYS A 502 -15.34 -62.28 -32.53
CA LYS A 502 -13.94 -62.17 -32.11
C LYS A 502 -13.52 -60.72 -31.87
N ILE A 503 -13.88 -59.80 -32.74
CA ILE A 503 -13.57 -58.38 -32.60
C ILE A 503 -14.31 -57.79 -31.39
N ASP A 504 -15.57 -58.14 -31.16
CA ASP A 504 -16.35 -57.73 -29.99
C ASP A 504 -15.76 -58.30 -28.70
N PHE A 505 -15.29 -59.56 -28.72
CA PHE A 505 -14.55 -60.14 -27.60
C PHE A 505 -13.27 -59.35 -27.30
N LEU A 506 -12.47 -59.01 -28.31
CA LEU A 506 -11.25 -58.22 -28.15
C LEU A 506 -11.54 -56.80 -27.64
N ARG A 507 -12.59 -56.16 -28.14
CA ARG A 507 -13.08 -54.87 -27.64
C ARG A 507 -13.44 -54.95 -26.17
N ASN A 508 -14.30 -55.89 -25.78
CA ASN A 508 -14.75 -56.01 -24.40
C ASN A 508 -13.59 -56.33 -23.46
N LYS A 509 -12.67 -57.22 -23.88
CA LYS A 509 -11.46 -57.53 -23.12
C LYS A 509 -10.58 -56.30 -22.93
N PHE A 510 -10.31 -55.54 -23.99
CA PHE A 510 -9.54 -54.30 -23.92
C PHE A 510 -10.20 -53.28 -22.97
N VAL A 511 -11.51 -53.05 -23.11
CA VAL A 511 -12.24 -52.09 -22.29
C VAL A 511 -12.18 -52.47 -20.80
N GLU A 512 -12.37 -53.74 -20.46
CA GLU A 512 -12.30 -54.21 -19.07
C GLU A 512 -10.89 -54.05 -18.47
N GLU A 513 -9.85 -54.39 -19.22
CA GLU A 513 -8.46 -54.21 -18.76
C GLU A 513 -8.08 -52.73 -18.63
N CYS A 514 -8.46 -51.89 -19.60
CA CYS A 514 -8.26 -50.45 -19.54
C CYS A 514 -9.00 -49.83 -18.36
N LYS A 515 -10.27 -50.20 -18.13
CA LYS A 515 -11.05 -49.69 -17.00
C LYS A 515 -10.37 -50.01 -15.67
N LYS A 516 -9.92 -51.26 -15.47
CA LYS A 516 -9.17 -51.66 -14.26
C LYS A 516 -7.93 -50.81 -14.07
N LYS A 517 -7.14 -50.60 -15.13
CA LYS A 517 -5.91 -49.78 -15.05
C LYS A 517 -6.23 -48.31 -14.74
N LEU A 518 -7.18 -47.70 -15.45
CA LEU A 518 -7.55 -46.28 -15.27
C LEU A 518 -8.15 -46.02 -13.88
N GLN A 519 -8.89 -46.98 -13.31
CA GLN A 519 -9.41 -46.89 -11.94
C GLN A 519 -8.29 -46.75 -10.88
N THR A 520 -7.11 -47.33 -11.12
CA THR A 520 -5.94 -47.17 -10.23
C THR A 520 -5.24 -45.82 -10.38
N LYS A 521 -5.63 -45.01 -11.36
CA LYS A 521 -5.00 -43.73 -11.72
C LYS A 521 -5.90 -42.52 -11.55
N LEU A 522 -7.07 -42.68 -10.92
CA LEU A 522 -8.05 -41.59 -10.77
C LEU A 522 -7.53 -40.42 -9.91
N ASN A 523 -6.58 -40.68 -9.01
CA ASN A 523 -5.96 -39.65 -8.17
C ASN A 523 -4.76 -38.94 -8.83
N TYR A 524 -4.28 -39.43 -9.98
CA TYR A 524 -3.09 -38.88 -10.66
C TYR A 524 -3.16 -37.37 -10.91
N PRO A 525 -4.29 -36.78 -11.36
CA PRO A 525 -4.36 -35.33 -11.54
C PRO A 525 -4.14 -34.55 -10.24
N ASN A 526 -4.70 -35.03 -9.12
CA ASN A 526 -4.49 -34.42 -7.80
C ASN A 526 -3.03 -34.57 -7.34
N GLU A 527 -2.41 -35.72 -7.60
CA GLU A 527 -0.99 -35.96 -7.31
C GLU A 527 -0.09 -34.99 -8.08
N GLN A 528 -0.31 -34.84 -9.39
CA GLN A 528 0.45 -33.88 -10.20
C GLN A 528 0.20 -32.44 -9.77
N ALA A 529 -1.05 -32.10 -9.42
CA ALA A 529 -1.40 -30.78 -8.96
C ALA A 529 -0.67 -30.43 -7.66
N PHE A 530 -0.64 -31.36 -6.70
CA PHE A 530 0.13 -31.21 -5.47
C PHE A 530 1.63 -31.08 -5.75
N THR A 531 2.24 -32.01 -6.48
CA THR A 531 3.69 -31.96 -6.76
C THR A 531 4.10 -30.66 -7.45
N LYS A 532 3.32 -30.19 -8.41
CA LYS A 532 3.60 -28.94 -9.12
C LYS A 532 3.44 -27.72 -8.21
N PHE A 533 2.37 -27.68 -7.42
CA PHE A 533 2.14 -26.58 -6.47
C PHE A 533 3.17 -26.57 -5.34
N ASP A 534 3.57 -27.74 -4.83
CA ASP A 534 4.57 -27.90 -3.77
C ASP A 534 5.95 -27.41 -4.21
N LYS A 535 6.32 -27.70 -5.47
CA LYS A 535 7.53 -27.15 -6.06
C LYS A 535 7.45 -25.62 -6.22
N PHE A 536 6.31 -25.11 -6.68
CA PHE A 536 6.06 -23.66 -6.71
C PHE A 536 6.17 -23.03 -5.32
N MET A 537 5.58 -23.64 -4.29
CA MET A 537 5.66 -23.18 -2.90
C MET A 537 7.10 -23.12 -2.38
N THR A 538 7.86 -24.18 -2.65
CA THR A 538 9.28 -24.25 -2.25
C THR A 538 10.07 -23.10 -2.86
N LEU A 539 9.84 -22.80 -4.14
CA LEU A 539 10.55 -21.73 -4.85
C LEU A 539 10.03 -20.33 -4.48
N ALA A 540 8.72 -20.10 -4.45
CA ALA A 540 8.11 -18.78 -4.27
C ALA A 540 7.89 -18.36 -2.80
N PHE A 541 7.93 -19.29 -1.84
CA PHE A 541 7.60 -19.03 -0.43
C PHE A 541 8.47 -19.76 0.59
N GLY A 542 9.29 -20.75 0.18
CA GLY A 542 10.10 -21.58 1.08
C GLY A 542 11.60 -21.27 1.15
N GLY A 543 12.13 -20.42 0.25
CA GLY A 543 13.55 -20.06 0.21
C GLY A 543 13.99 -19.14 1.36
N GLU A 544 15.27 -19.18 1.73
CA GLU A 544 15.85 -18.32 2.77
C GLU A 544 15.79 -16.83 2.40
N ASP A 545 15.93 -16.51 1.11
CA ASP A 545 15.93 -15.15 0.57
C ASP A 545 14.62 -14.73 -0.10
N ILE A 546 13.61 -15.60 -0.14
CA ILE A 546 12.42 -15.35 -0.97
C ILE A 546 11.54 -14.22 -0.42
N GLU A 547 11.49 -14.05 0.91
CA GLU A 547 10.81 -12.90 1.53
C GLU A 547 11.49 -11.59 1.10
N THR A 548 12.82 -11.60 0.96
CA THR A 548 13.60 -10.46 0.46
C THR A 548 13.28 -10.18 -1.00
N GLU A 549 13.22 -11.20 -1.86
CA GLU A 549 12.84 -11.01 -3.28
C GLU A 549 11.42 -10.42 -3.43
N TRP A 550 10.46 -10.88 -2.63
CA TRP A 550 9.12 -10.29 -2.59
C TRP A 550 9.14 -8.85 -2.05
N HIS A 551 9.97 -8.55 -1.05
CA HIS A 551 10.14 -7.19 -0.53
C HIS A 551 10.69 -6.25 -1.61
N GLU A 552 11.75 -6.66 -2.31
CA GLU A 552 12.35 -5.90 -3.41
C GLU A 552 11.35 -5.65 -4.56
N PHE A 553 10.56 -6.68 -4.91
CA PHE A 553 9.49 -6.53 -5.89
C PHE A 553 8.46 -5.48 -5.45
N CYS A 554 7.99 -5.53 -4.21
CA CYS A 554 7.01 -4.58 -3.68
C CYS A 554 7.58 -3.18 -3.44
N GLU A 555 8.89 -3.04 -3.23
CA GLU A 555 9.57 -1.76 -2.99
C GLU A 555 9.81 -0.97 -4.27
N LYS A 556 9.79 -1.63 -5.43
CA LYS A 556 9.89 -0.96 -6.73
C LYS A 556 8.83 0.13 -6.84
N LYS A 557 9.25 1.39 -7.04
CA LYS A 557 8.40 2.59 -6.99
C LYS A 557 7.06 2.47 -7.75
N GLU A 558 7.10 1.92 -8.96
CA GLU A 558 5.92 1.73 -9.83
C GLU A 558 4.87 0.75 -9.24
N ILE A 559 5.35 -0.21 -8.45
CA ILE A 559 4.56 -1.26 -7.79
C ILE A 559 4.12 -0.76 -6.41
N GLN A 560 5.05 -0.17 -5.65
CA GLN A 560 4.80 0.40 -4.33
C GLN A 560 3.68 1.45 -4.38
N ASP A 561 3.66 2.32 -5.41
CA ASP A 561 2.63 3.34 -5.60
C ASP A 561 1.23 2.77 -5.82
N LYS A 562 1.13 1.54 -6.35
CA LYS A 562 -0.13 0.85 -6.59
C LYS A 562 -0.56 0.01 -5.39
N LEU A 563 0.38 -0.73 -4.79
CA LEU A 563 0.06 -1.68 -3.72
C LEU A 563 -0.03 -1.04 -2.33
N TRP A 564 0.76 0.01 -2.05
CA TRP A 564 0.86 0.60 -0.72
C TRP A 564 0.30 2.03 -0.69
N HIS A 565 -0.87 2.20 -0.07
CA HIS A 565 -1.49 3.52 0.11
C HIS A 565 -0.59 4.56 0.82
N GLY A 566 0.35 4.11 1.65
CA GLY A 566 1.34 4.97 2.30
C GLY A 566 2.28 5.68 1.31
N ALA A 567 2.44 5.16 0.09
CA ALA A 567 3.23 5.80 -0.97
C ALA A 567 2.61 7.11 -1.47
N LYS A 568 1.27 7.20 -1.51
CA LYS A 568 0.59 8.45 -1.84
C LYS A 568 0.75 9.49 -0.73
N GLN A 569 0.55 9.07 0.52
CA GLN A 569 0.77 9.93 1.69
C GLN A 569 2.22 10.42 1.76
N LYS A 570 3.20 9.57 1.41
CA LYS A 570 4.61 9.96 1.27
C LYS A 570 4.78 11.15 0.33
N LYS A 571 4.23 11.06 -0.88
CA LYS A 571 4.31 12.12 -1.89
C LYS A 571 3.63 13.41 -1.44
N GLU A 572 2.48 13.30 -0.79
CA GLU A 572 1.78 14.46 -0.22
C GLU A 572 2.62 15.11 0.89
N ASN A 573 3.21 14.31 1.79
CA ASN A 573 4.09 14.82 2.84
C ASN A 573 5.39 15.43 2.29
N GLN A 574 5.97 14.87 1.22
CA GLN A 574 7.13 15.45 0.51
C GLN A 574 6.80 16.83 -0.02
N LYS A 575 5.64 16.98 -0.67
CA LYS A 575 5.19 18.27 -1.16
C LYS A 575 4.98 19.28 -0.02
N VAL A 576 4.37 18.86 1.07
CA VAL A 576 4.18 19.71 2.26
C VAL A 576 5.54 20.13 2.84
N GLU A 577 6.52 19.22 2.92
CA GLU A 577 7.87 19.54 3.37
C GLU A 577 8.56 20.57 2.47
N GLU A 578 8.47 20.43 1.14
CA GLU A 578 9.01 21.39 0.15
C GLU A 578 8.33 22.77 0.24
N ASP A 579 7.00 22.79 0.34
CA ASP A 579 6.21 24.02 0.46
C ASP A 579 6.60 24.78 1.75
N TRP A 580 6.72 24.08 2.88
CA TRP A 580 7.15 24.67 4.15
C TRP A 580 8.60 25.17 4.12
N LYS A 581 9.53 24.40 3.54
CA LYS A 581 10.93 24.85 3.38
C LYS A 581 11.02 26.13 2.57
N THR A 582 10.22 26.24 1.50
CA THR A 582 10.14 27.45 0.68
C THR A 582 9.62 28.64 1.49
N LEU A 583 8.51 28.46 2.23
CA LEU A 583 7.93 29.52 3.05
C LEU A 583 8.91 30.02 4.12
N VAL A 584 9.62 29.11 4.80
CA VAL A 584 10.63 29.49 5.80
C VAL A 584 11.78 30.27 5.15
N HIS A 585 12.24 29.86 3.97
CA HIS A 585 13.28 30.57 3.25
C HIS A 585 12.86 31.99 2.85
N ASP A 586 11.61 32.17 2.42
CA ASP A 586 11.04 33.47 2.10
C ASP A 586 11.01 34.40 3.32
N VAL A 587 10.61 33.87 4.49
CA VAL A 587 10.60 34.63 5.75
C VAL A 587 12.02 35.00 6.18
N ILE A 588 12.99 34.08 6.11
CA ILE A 588 14.40 34.37 6.41
C ILE A 588 14.92 35.48 5.48
N THR A 589 14.55 35.44 4.20
CA THR A 589 14.96 36.45 3.21
C THR A 589 14.34 37.82 3.52
N ALA A 590 13.05 37.86 3.87
CA ALA A 590 12.36 39.08 4.27
C ALA A 590 12.91 39.67 5.59
N ASN A 591 13.39 38.83 6.51
CA ASN A 591 13.94 39.23 7.80
C ASN A 591 15.38 39.79 7.74
N ARG A 592 15.99 39.94 6.54
CA ARG A 592 17.35 40.48 6.40
C ARG A 592 17.41 41.99 6.61
N LYS A 593 18.47 42.44 7.30
CA LYS A 593 18.75 43.84 7.70
C LYS A 593 18.57 44.90 6.61
N ASP A 594 18.83 44.56 5.35
CA ASP A 594 18.84 45.54 4.26
C ASP A 594 17.44 45.96 3.81
N VAL A 595 16.41 45.13 4.05
CA VAL A 595 15.01 45.46 3.73
C VAL A 595 14.44 46.47 4.74
N LEU A 596 14.81 46.35 6.01
CA LEU A 596 14.33 47.23 7.09
C LEU A 596 15.07 48.57 7.15
N ARG A 597 16.28 48.65 6.60
CA ARG A 597 17.05 49.91 6.48
C ARG A 597 16.47 50.90 5.47
N LEU A 598 15.54 50.50 4.60
CA LEU A 598 14.87 51.42 3.67
C LEU A 598 14.07 52.52 4.40
N LEU A 599 13.70 52.31 5.67
CA LEU A 599 13.07 53.33 6.50
C LEU A 599 14.06 54.39 7.04
N LYS A 600 15.37 54.12 7.05
CA LYS A 600 16.39 55.05 7.55
C LYS A 600 16.84 56.11 6.54
N LYS A 601 16.43 56.02 5.27
CA LYS A 601 16.86 56.96 4.21
C LYS A 601 15.81 57.99 3.81
N GLN A 602 14.65 58.06 4.46
CA GLN A 602 13.56 58.98 4.09
C GLN A 602 13.26 60.11 5.09
N THR A 603 14.08 60.29 6.12
CA THR A 603 14.05 61.44 7.03
C THR A 603 15.46 61.97 7.17
#